data_AF-A0A8J3QTC6-F1
#
_entry.id   AF-A0A8J3QTC6-F1
#
_cell.length_a   1.000
_cell.length_b   1.000
_cell.length_c   1.000
_cell.angle_alpha   90.00
_cell.angle_beta   90.00
_cell.angle_gamma   90.00
#
_symmetry.space_group_name_H-M   'P 1'
#
loop_
_entity.id
_entity.type
_entity.pdbx_description
1 polymer ?
#
loop_
_entity_poly.entity_id
_entity_poly.type
_entity_poly.pdbx_seq_one_letter_code
_entity_poly.pdbx_strand_id
1 'polypeptide(L)'
;MVISDLVLREGDGLRASGRVVADGETVWFEPPLPVPLLWRSPGSEPAPRPSEFGVPVLGVDLANLDDRRATSGGVEGWVTLTGTWRRDRLLVERQEPGGGRTDRSAPQWRRPPCPPPQGGWPKGETNDNIRVATDVLATLTITSLAVFRPSAHQAVLVVATDEPEHAEAVLRPICGDRLCIVRSRWTKEQLNDASERLRAEMRAWMIYGSGQSVSQDGQAVLTVKLTHVLPSFAQWADTLAEGLLSVTPWLVPQRTSQSLAATCLDVDRPPPPY
;
A
#
# COMPACT_ATOMS: atom_id res chain seq x y z
N MET A 1 -1.92 -13.17 -10.92
CA MET A 1 -1.25 -12.14 -11.75
C MET A 1 0.24 -12.28 -11.53
N VAL A 2 1.03 -12.40 -12.60
CA VAL A 2 2.50 -12.51 -12.49
C VAL A 2 3.07 -11.10 -12.35
N ILE A 3 3.99 -10.85 -11.42
CA ILE A 3 4.53 -9.50 -11.19
C ILE A 3 5.28 -8.99 -12.44
N SER A 4 5.85 -9.91 -13.21
CA SER A 4 6.51 -9.65 -14.49
C SER A 4 5.61 -8.95 -15.53
N ASP A 5 4.28 -9.05 -15.45
CA ASP A 5 3.35 -8.35 -16.36
C ASP A 5 3.21 -6.85 -16.05
N LEU A 6 3.66 -6.42 -14.87
CA LEU A 6 3.64 -5.03 -14.41
C LEU A 6 4.89 -4.25 -14.83
N VAL A 7 5.90 -4.93 -15.36
CA VAL A 7 7.15 -4.31 -15.82
C VAL A 7 6.85 -3.40 -17.02
N LEU A 8 7.28 -2.14 -16.92
CA LEU A 8 7.17 -1.17 -18.01
C LEU A 8 8.09 -1.54 -19.17
N ARG A 9 7.58 -1.45 -20.39
CA ARG A 9 8.30 -1.70 -21.62
C ARG A 9 8.25 -0.47 -22.52
N GLU A 10 9.21 -0.40 -23.43
CA GLU A 10 9.28 0.62 -24.45
C GLU A 10 7.99 0.63 -25.29
N GLY A 11 7.27 1.75 -25.29
CA GLY A 11 6.01 1.90 -26.00
C GLY A 11 4.75 1.61 -25.19
N ASP A 12 4.88 1.31 -23.90
CA ASP A 12 3.71 1.13 -23.05
C ASP A 12 2.95 2.44 -22.86
N GLY A 13 1.64 2.39 -23.09
CA GLY A 13 0.72 3.44 -22.69
C GLY A 13 0.51 3.42 -21.17
N LEU A 14 0.55 4.60 -20.55
CA LEU A 14 0.43 4.80 -19.11
C LEU A 14 -0.60 5.88 -18.80
N ARG A 15 -1.27 5.77 -17.65
CA ARG A 15 -2.04 6.85 -17.04
C ARG A 15 -1.80 6.86 -15.55
N ALA A 16 -1.37 7.98 -14.99
CA ALA A 16 -1.12 8.12 -13.57
C ALA A 16 -1.34 9.56 -13.11
N SER A 17 -1.66 9.73 -11.83
CA SER A 17 -1.74 11.03 -11.16
C SER A 17 -0.59 11.18 -10.18
N GLY A 18 0.03 12.35 -10.12
CA GLY A 18 1.22 12.57 -9.30
C GLY A 18 1.64 14.04 -9.24
N ARG A 19 2.76 14.28 -8.58
CA ARG A 19 3.36 15.62 -8.46
C ARG A 19 4.30 15.84 -9.62
N VAL A 20 4.25 17.02 -10.23
CA VAL A 20 5.26 17.50 -11.18
C VAL A 20 6.19 18.45 -10.46
N VAL A 21 7.49 18.34 -10.75
CA VAL A 21 8.52 19.28 -10.28
C VAL A 21 9.44 19.64 -11.45
N ALA A 22 9.60 20.93 -11.72
CA ALA A 22 10.57 21.45 -12.66
C ALA A 22 11.84 21.89 -11.91
N ASP A 23 12.98 21.33 -12.31
CA ASP A 23 14.32 21.67 -11.82
C ASP A 23 15.23 21.99 -13.01
N GLY A 24 15.45 23.28 -13.24
CA GLY A 24 16.10 23.78 -14.45
C GLY A 24 15.33 23.41 -15.71
N GLU A 25 16.00 22.73 -16.65
CA GLU A 25 15.41 22.28 -17.92
C GLU A 25 14.70 20.93 -17.82
N THR A 26 14.84 20.21 -16.71
CA THR A 26 14.26 18.88 -16.55
C THR A 26 12.97 18.96 -15.74
N VAL A 27 11.91 18.31 -16.26
CA VAL A 27 10.65 18.14 -15.56
C VAL A 27 10.56 16.69 -15.08
N TRP A 28 10.20 16.54 -13.80
CA TRP A 28 10.06 15.28 -13.11
C TRP A 28 8.60 15.03 -12.77
N PHE A 29 8.16 13.79 -12.91
CA PHE A 29 6.86 13.31 -12.48
C PHE A 29 7.02 12.29 -11.36
N GLU A 30 6.35 12.51 -10.24
CA GLU A 30 6.59 11.80 -9.00
C GLU A 30 5.34 11.11 -8.47
N PRO A 31 5.49 9.95 -7.82
CA PRO A 31 4.38 9.32 -7.12
C PRO A 31 3.88 10.24 -5.99
N PRO A 32 2.64 10.03 -5.50
CA PRO A 32 2.14 10.74 -4.33
C PRO A 32 2.91 10.31 -3.08
N LEU A 33 4.00 11.03 -2.79
CA LEU A 33 4.84 10.82 -1.62
C LEU A 33 4.15 11.37 -0.35
N PRO A 34 4.45 10.80 0.83
CA PRO A 34 4.07 11.41 2.09
C PRO A 34 4.65 12.82 2.18
N VAL A 35 3.79 13.83 2.26
CA VAL A 35 4.23 15.21 2.49
C VAL A 35 4.50 15.35 3.98
N PRO A 36 5.75 15.64 4.40
CA PRO A 36 6.02 15.87 5.81
C PRO A 36 5.24 17.12 6.27
N LEU A 37 4.45 16.98 7.34
CA LEU A 37 3.68 18.07 7.95
C LEU A 37 4.59 19.02 8.75
N LEU A 38 5.67 19.49 8.12
CA LEU A 38 6.58 20.46 8.70
C LEU A 38 6.00 21.86 8.48
N TRP A 39 5.63 22.51 9.58
CA TRP A 39 5.26 23.92 9.55
C TRP A 39 6.46 24.75 9.06
N ARG A 40 6.21 25.60 8.06
CA ARG A 40 7.15 26.61 7.59
C ARG A 40 6.41 27.94 7.58
N SER A 41 7.12 29.02 7.93
CA SER A 41 6.56 30.35 7.76
C SER A 41 6.28 30.61 6.28
N PRO A 42 5.16 31.24 5.91
CA PRO A 42 4.88 31.62 4.53
C PRO A 42 6.06 32.39 3.91
N GLY A 43 6.49 32.00 2.72
CA GLY A 43 7.63 32.59 2.01
C GLY A 43 9.01 32.01 2.40
N SER A 44 9.07 31.09 3.36
CA SER A 44 10.30 30.35 3.72
C SER A 44 10.30 28.91 3.21
N GLU A 45 9.40 28.59 2.30
CA GLU A 45 9.38 27.30 1.63
C GLU A 45 10.64 27.12 0.78
N PRO A 46 11.25 25.92 0.79
CA PRO A 46 12.41 25.65 -0.04
C PRO A 46 11.98 25.62 -1.50
N ALA A 47 12.93 25.86 -2.41
CA ALA A 47 12.70 25.60 -3.83
C ALA A 47 12.21 24.15 -4.01
N PRO A 48 11.18 23.92 -4.84
CA PRO A 48 10.78 22.56 -5.22
C PRO A 48 11.99 21.77 -5.72
N ARG A 49 12.14 20.54 -5.22
CA ARG A 49 13.16 19.60 -5.70
C ARG A 49 12.51 18.25 -6.00
N PRO A 50 12.94 17.59 -7.09
CA PRO A 50 12.55 16.22 -7.33
C PRO A 50 13.15 15.32 -6.24
N SER A 51 12.37 14.31 -5.89
CA SER A 51 12.75 13.15 -5.10
C SER A 51 13.53 12.16 -5.96
N GLU A 52 14.20 11.22 -5.29
CA GLU A 52 14.87 10.09 -5.94
C GLU A 52 13.90 9.12 -6.65
N PHE A 53 12.60 9.27 -6.46
CA PHE A 53 11.56 8.40 -7.03
C PHE A 53 10.88 8.98 -8.27
N GLY A 54 11.21 10.23 -8.63
CA GLY A 54 10.67 10.89 -9.81
C GLY A 54 11.18 10.25 -11.10
N VAL A 55 10.36 10.27 -12.14
CA VAL A 55 10.75 9.91 -13.50
C VAL A 55 10.80 11.17 -14.37
N PRO A 56 11.75 11.27 -15.32
CA PRO A 56 11.74 12.36 -16.28
C PRO A 56 10.45 12.32 -17.12
N VAL A 57 9.94 13.50 -17.46
CA VAL A 57 8.74 13.64 -18.28
C VAL A 57 8.90 14.76 -19.30
N LEU A 58 8.36 14.57 -20.51
CA LEU A 58 8.37 15.55 -21.58
C LEU A 58 6.95 15.90 -22.02
N GLY A 59 6.71 17.16 -22.38
CA GLY A 59 5.42 17.63 -22.88
C GLY A 59 4.41 18.03 -21.80
N VAL A 60 4.85 18.24 -20.55
CA VAL A 60 3.98 18.77 -19.48
C VAL A 60 3.78 20.27 -19.66
N ASP A 61 2.53 20.72 -19.56
CA ASP A 61 2.19 22.13 -19.45
C ASP A 61 2.27 22.57 -17.98
N LEU A 62 3.38 23.23 -17.62
CA LEU A 62 3.64 23.71 -16.26
C LEU A 62 2.74 24.89 -15.84
N ALA A 63 2.03 25.53 -16.78
CA ALA A 63 1.06 26.57 -16.45
C ALA A 63 -0.28 25.98 -15.98
N ASN A 64 -0.58 24.75 -16.38
CA ASN A 64 -1.85 24.08 -16.12
C ASN A 64 -1.72 22.92 -15.12
N LEU A 65 -1.11 23.21 -13.97
CA LEU A 65 -0.99 22.28 -12.84
C LEU A 65 -2.00 22.66 -11.75
N ASP A 66 -2.57 21.66 -11.08
CA ASP A 66 -3.36 21.87 -9.87
C ASP A 66 -2.44 22.19 -8.68
N ASP A 67 -2.93 23.01 -7.75
CA ASP A 67 -2.15 23.50 -6.60
C ASP A 67 -0.76 24.01 -7.01
N ARG A 68 -0.68 24.66 -8.17
CA ARG A 68 0.57 25.12 -8.76
C ARG A 68 1.29 26.08 -7.82
N ARG A 69 2.57 25.81 -7.56
CA ARG A 69 3.47 26.69 -6.82
C ARG A 69 4.70 27.00 -7.66
N ALA A 70 5.10 28.26 -7.67
CA ALA A 70 6.35 28.72 -8.26
C ALA A 70 7.16 29.48 -7.20
N THR A 71 8.37 29.02 -6.90
CA THR A 71 9.22 29.60 -5.85
C THR A 71 10.68 29.40 -6.20
N SER A 72 11.48 30.48 -6.08
CA SER A 72 12.93 30.44 -6.27
C SER A 72 13.37 29.79 -7.60
N GLY A 73 12.64 30.04 -8.68
CA GLY A 73 12.92 29.52 -10.03
C GLY A 73 12.40 28.10 -10.30
N GLY A 74 11.90 27.37 -9.29
CA GLY A 74 11.27 26.06 -9.46
C GLY A 74 9.75 26.18 -9.61
N VAL A 75 9.14 25.21 -10.31
CA VAL A 75 7.68 25.07 -10.43
C VAL A 75 7.28 23.67 -9.98
N GLU A 76 6.17 23.56 -9.27
CA GLU A 76 5.55 22.29 -8.94
C GLU A 76 4.03 22.39 -8.96
N GLY A 77 3.38 21.22 -8.95
CA GLY A 77 1.93 21.10 -8.81
C GLY A 77 1.50 19.66 -9.03
N TRP A 78 0.21 19.42 -9.09
CA TRP A 78 -0.39 18.10 -9.26
C TRP A 78 -1.10 17.98 -10.59
N VAL A 79 -1.10 16.77 -11.15
CA VAL A 79 -1.63 16.53 -12.49
C VAL A 79 -1.92 15.05 -12.71
N THR A 80 -2.83 14.74 -13.63
CA THR A 80 -3.00 13.40 -14.20
C THR A 80 -2.43 13.38 -15.62
N LEU A 81 -1.45 12.53 -15.88
CA LEU A 81 -0.79 12.41 -17.18
C LEU A 81 -1.18 11.10 -17.84
N THR A 82 -1.48 11.16 -19.15
CA THR A 82 -1.58 10.00 -20.04
C THR A 82 -0.53 10.14 -21.13
N GLY A 83 0.17 9.06 -21.45
CA GLY A 83 1.22 9.11 -22.46
C GLY A 83 1.92 7.78 -22.65
N THR A 84 3.07 7.82 -23.32
CA THR A 84 3.84 6.61 -23.70
C THR A 84 5.20 6.58 -23.00
N TRP A 85 5.59 5.42 -22.48
CA TRP A 85 6.93 5.20 -21.92
C TRP A 85 7.98 5.01 -23.02
N ARG A 86 9.04 5.83 -23.02
CA ARG A 86 10.16 5.73 -23.98
C ARG A 86 11.48 6.07 -23.31
N ARG A 87 12.54 5.28 -23.46
CA ARG A 87 13.90 5.60 -22.97
C ARG A 87 13.90 6.15 -21.52
N ASP A 88 13.25 5.39 -20.65
CA ASP A 88 13.12 5.65 -19.21
C ASP A 88 12.47 6.99 -18.84
N ARG A 89 11.60 7.51 -19.72
CA ARG A 89 10.82 8.73 -19.48
C ARG A 89 9.39 8.60 -20.00
N LEU A 90 8.51 9.42 -19.45
CA LEU A 90 7.13 9.55 -19.93
C LEU A 90 7.05 10.65 -21.00
N LEU A 91 6.54 10.31 -22.18
CA LEU A 91 6.15 11.28 -23.20
C LEU A 91 4.66 11.58 -23.04
N VAL A 92 4.31 12.79 -22.63
CA VAL A 92 2.93 13.19 -22.36
C VAL A 92 2.18 13.42 -23.67
N GLU A 93 1.00 12.80 -23.76
CA GLU A 93 0.06 12.96 -24.87
C GLU A 93 -1.19 13.71 -24.43
N ARG A 94 -1.60 13.51 -23.17
CA ARG A 94 -2.75 14.19 -22.57
C ARG A 94 -2.48 14.53 -21.11
N GLN A 95 -2.86 15.75 -20.75
CA GLN A 95 -2.79 16.31 -19.41
C GLN A 95 -4.19 16.65 -18.93
N GLU A 96 -4.52 16.22 -17.71
CA GLU A 96 -5.78 16.51 -17.03
C GLU A 96 -5.49 17.03 -15.62
N PRO A 97 -6.43 17.76 -15.00
CA PRO A 97 -6.34 18.08 -13.57
C PRO A 97 -5.97 16.84 -12.74
N GLY A 98 -5.17 17.06 -11.71
CA GLY A 98 -4.83 16.06 -10.72
C GLY A 98 -6.10 15.45 -10.16
N GLY A 99 -6.30 14.15 -10.38
CA GLY A 99 -7.32 13.40 -9.66
C GLY A 99 -7.01 13.52 -8.18
N GLY A 100 -7.97 14.02 -7.39
CA GLY A 100 -7.84 14.07 -5.94
C GLY A 100 -7.39 12.70 -5.41
N ARG A 101 -6.59 12.70 -4.34
CA ARG A 101 -6.10 11.47 -3.67
C ARG A 101 -7.23 10.44 -3.65
N THR A 102 -7.10 9.37 -4.44
CA THR A 102 -8.09 8.30 -4.40
C THR A 102 -8.14 7.81 -2.97
N ASP A 103 -9.26 8.04 -2.30
CA ASP A 103 -9.53 7.53 -0.97
C ASP A 103 -9.46 6.01 -1.07
N ARG A 104 -8.30 5.45 -0.74
CA ARG A 104 -8.21 4.02 -0.50
C ARG A 104 -9.02 3.79 0.75
N SER A 105 -10.24 3.27 0.58
CA SER A 105 -11.03 2.74 1.67
C SER A 105 -10.14 1.80 2.45
N ALA A 106 -9.75 2.20 3.67
CA ALA A 106 -8.96 1.34 4.54
C ALA A 106 -9.68 0.00 4.67
N PRO A 107 -8.95 -1.14 4.70
CA PRO A 107 -9.59 -2.44 4.89
C PRO A 107 -10.46 -2.36 6.15
N GLN A 108 -11.76 -2.57 5.96
CA GLN A 108 -12.69 -2.59 7.06
C GLN A 108 -12.58 -3.97 7.69
N TRP A 109 -11.68 -4.15 8.66
CA TRP A 109 -11.50 -5.38 9.43
C TRP A 109 -12.77 -5.67 10.25
N ARG A 110 -13.85 -6.08 9.60
CA ARG A 110 -15.18 -6.24 10.23
C ARG A 110 -15.48 -7.68 10.58
N ARG A 111 -14.97 -8.64 9.81
CA ARG A 111 -15.30 -10.06 10.00
C ARG A 111 -14.07 -10.79 10.51
N PRO A 112 -13.96 -11.04 11.83
CA PRO A 112 -12.90 -11.88 12.37
C PRO A 112 -12.91 -13.24 11.66
N PRO A 113 -11.74 -13.84 11.39
CA PRO A 113 -11.64 -15.12 10.70
C PRO A 113 -12.12 -16.31 11.55
N CYS A 114 -12.15 -16.18 12.88
CA CYS A 114 -12.70 -17.19 13.77
C CYS A 114 -14.24 -17.12 13.81
N PRO A 115 -14.92 -18.26 14.03
CA PRO A 115 -16.34 -18.22 14.39
C PRO A 115 -16.52 -17.47 15.72
N PRO A 116 -17.66 -16.78 15.91
CA PRO A 116 -17.97 -16.16 17.19
C PRO A 116 -18.14 -17.22 18.29
N PRO A 117 -17.82 -16.88 19.55
CA PRO A 117 -18.09 -17.76 20.69
C PRO A 117 -19.58 -17.95 20.91
N GLN A 118 -19.95 -18.91 21.78
CA GLN A 118 -21.35 -19.13 22.15
C GLN A 118 -21.95 -17.84 22.73
N GLY A 119 -23.01 -17.32 22.12
CA GLY A 119 -23.62 -16.04 22.50
C GLY A 119 -23.12 -14.83 21.69
N GLY A 120 -22.16 -15.02 20.78
CA GLY A 120 -21.63 -13.96 19.91
C GLY A 120 -20.43 -13.23 20.49
N TRP A 121 -19.77 -12.40 19.67
CA TRP A 121 -18.65 -11.57 20.13
C TRP A 121 -19.10 -10.60 21.25
N PRO A 122 -18.37 -10.51 22.38
CA PRO A 122 -18.76 -9.63 23.47
C PRO A 122 -18.89 -8.17 23.04
N LYS A 123 -19.95 -7.50 23.51
CA LYS A 123 -20.13 -6.06 23.30
C LYS A 123 -19.38 -5.28 24.38
N GLY A 124 -18.92 -4.08 24.03
CA GLY A 124 -18.25 -3.13 24.91
C GLY A 124 -18.67 -1.71 24.61
N GLU A 125 -17.90 -0.76 25.10
CA GLU A 125 -18.07 0.65 24.75
C GLU A 125 -17.72 0.91 23.28
N THR A 126 -18.26 2.00 22.73
CA THR A 126 -17.91 2.44 21.38
C THR A 126 -16.41 2.73 21.32
N ASN A 127 -15.73 2.18 20.30
CA ASN A 127 -14.29 2.33 20.11
C ASN A 127 -13.41 1.74 21.22
N ASP A 128 -13.95 0.84 22.04
CA ASP A 128 -13.14 0.08 23.00
C ASP A 128 -11.99 -0.63 22.27
N ASN A 129 -10.78 -0.55 22.83
CA ASN A 129 -9.55 -1.07 22.25
C ASN A 129 -8.95 -2.10 23.21
N ILE A 130 -8.72 -3.31 22.70
CA ILE A 130 -8.06 -4.37 23.46
C ILE A 130 -6.57 -4.02 23.51
N ARG A 131 -6.03 -3.90 24.73
CA ARG A 131 -4.62 -3.63 24.97
C ARG A 131 -3.98 -4.84 25.61
N VAL A 132 -2.95 -5.35 24.97
CA VAL A 132 -2.04 -6.36 25.53
C VAL A 132 -0.69 -5.70 25.72
N ALA A 133 -0.04 -5.95 26.85
CA ALA A 133 1.25 -5.36 27.15
C ALA A 133 2.32 -5.85 26.15
N THR A 134 3.21 -4.95 25.74
CA THR A 134 4.19 -5.22 24.68
C THR A 134 5.18 -6.32 25.06
N ASP A 135 5.54 -6.43 26.33
CA ASP A 135 6.39 -7.48 26.88
C ASP A 135 5.73 -8.86 26.76
N VAL A 136 4.42 -8.96 27.03
CA VAL A 136 3.64 -10.20 26.79
C VAL A 136 3.62 -10.56 25.31
N LEU A 137 3.42 -9.59 24.42
CA LEU A 137 3.45 -9.85 22.97
C LEU A 137 4.85 -10.28 22.50
N ALA A 138 5.91 -9.78 23.13
CA ALA A 138 7.29 -10.11 22.77
C ALA A 138 7.69 -11.55 23.10
N THR A 139 6.99 -12.23 24.03
CA THR A 139 7.22 -13.65 24.32
C THR A 139 6.58 -14.58 23.30
N LEU A 140 5.80 -14.04 22.35
CA LEU A 140 5.03 -14.82 21.38
C LEU A 140 5.60 -14.66 19.97
N THR A 141 5.45 -15.70 19.15
CA THR A 141 5.83 -15.74 17.74
C THR A 141 4.74 -15.14 16.83
N ILE A 142 4.20 -14.00 17.24
CA ILE A 142 3.15 -13.30 16.50
C ILE A 142 3.70 -12.76 15.18
N THR A 143 3.00 -13.06 14.09
CA THR A 143 3.28 -12.56 12.75
C THR A 143 2.34 -11.42 12.36
N SER A 144 1.12 -11.40 12.90
CA SER A 144 0.11 -10.38 12.65
C SER A 144 -0.74 -10.12 13.90
N LEU A 145 -1.08 -8.86 14.11
CA LEU A 145 -1.96 -8.42 15.19
C LEU A 145 -2.88 -7.31 14.67
N ALA A 146 -4.20 -7.51 14.77
CA ALA A 146 -5.17 -6.49 14.40
C ALA A 146 -6.42 -6.56 15.27
N VAL A 147 -7.11 -5.43 15.40
CA VAL A 147 -8.45 -5.37 16.02
C VAL A 147 -9.50 -5.35 14.92
N PHE A 148 -10.31 -6.39 14.89
CA PHE A 148 -11.49 -6.49 14.04
C PHE A 148 -12.70 -5.91 14.76
N ARG A 149 -13.53 -5.15 14.05
CA ARG A 149 -14.73 -4.47 14.55
C ARG A 149 -15.98 -4.93 13.79
N PRO A 150 -16.61 -6.05 14.20
CA PRO A 150 -17.88 -6.52 13.64
C PRO A 150 -19.01 -5.49 13.70
N SER A 151 -19.01 -4.67 14.75
CA SER A 151 -19.91 -3.53 14.92
C SER A 151 -19.21 -2.41 15.70
N ALA A 152 -19.84 -1.25 15.84
CA ALA A 152 -19.29 -0.12 16.59
C ALA A 152 -18.99 -0.44 18.08
N HIS A 153 -19.65 -1.46 18.61
CA HIS A 153 -19.54 -1.88 20.02
C HIS A 153 -18.82 -3.22 20.19
N GLN A 154 -18.20 -3.75 19.14
CA GLN A 154 -17.47 -5.01 19.21
C GLN A 154 -16.03 -4.78 18.75
N ALA A 155 -15.11 -5.33 19.52
CA ALA A 155 -13.69 -5.38 19.21
C ALA A 155 -13.21 -6.81 19.45
N VAL A 156 -12.52 -7.37 18.47
CA VAL A 156 -11.95 -8.72 18.53
C VAL A 156 -10.49 -8.61 18.18
N LEU A 157 -9.61 -9.02 19.09
CA LEU A 157 -8.18 -9.11 18.83
C LEU A 157 -7.93 -10.35 17.99
N VAL A 158 -7.48 -10.15 16.76
CA VAL A 158 -7.09 -11.22 15.84
C VAL A 158 -5.58 -11.32 15.84
N VAL A 159 -5.08 -12.51 16.15
CA VAL A 159 -3.64 -12.82 16.26
C VAL A 159 -3.32 -13.94 15.28
N ALA A 160 -2.39 -13.68 14.35
CA ALA A 160 -1.79 -14.76 13.56
C ALA A 160 -0.43 -15.14 14.15
N THR A 161 -0.22 -16.44 14.34
CA THR A 161 1.01 -17.00 14.92
C THR A 161 1.26 -18.41 14.40
N ASP A 162 2.51 -18.86 14.38
CA ASP A 162 2.87 -20.25 14.10
C ASP A 162 2.56 -21.19 15.29
N GLU A 163 2.47 -20.65 16.51
CA GLU A 163 2.16 -21.36 17.75
C GLU A 163 0.79 -20.95 18.35
N PRO A 164 -0.34 -21.36 17.72
CA PRO A 164 -1.66 -20.89 18.12
C PRO A 164 -2.04 -21.32 19.54
N GLU A 165 -1.66 -22.53 19.96
CA GLU A 165 -1.98 -23.06 21.29
C GLU A 165 -1.24 -22.32 22.41
N HIS A 166 0.03 -21.97 22.19
CA HIS A 166 0.81 -21.20 23.16
C HIS A 166 0.27 -19.77 23.29
N ALA A 167 0.02 -19.10 22.15
CA ALA A 167 -0.57 -17.77 22.16
C ALA A 167 -1.96 -17.76 22.80
N GLU A 168 -2.76 -18.81 22.59
CA GLU A 168 -4.08 -18.98 23.22
C GLU A 168 -3.95 -19.02 24.74
N ALA A 169 -3.07 -19.88 25.26
CA ALA A 169 -2.85 -20.03 26.69
C ALA A 169 -2.41 -18.72 27.37
N VAL A 170 -1.60 -17.91 26.68
CA VAL A 170 -1.10 -16.62 27.20
C VAL A 170 -2.15 -15.51 27.08
N LEU A 171 -2.85 -15.41 25.95
CA LEU A 171 -3.70 -14.26 25.64
C LEU A 171 -5.15 -14.43 26.09
N ARG A 172 -5.69 -15.66 26.16
CA ARG A 172 -7.09 -15.91 26.56
C ARG A 172 -7.40 -15.38 27.97
N PRO A 173 -6.53 -15.51 28.99
CA PRO A 173 -6.78 -14.92 30.31
C PRO A 173 -6.88 -13.39 30.30
N ILE A 174 -6.24 -12.72 29.33
CA ILE A 174 -6.21 -11.26 29.20
C ILE A 174 -7.40 -10.76 28.36
N CYS A 175 -7.68 -11.43 27.25
CA CYS A 175 -8.62 -10.97 26.24
C CYS A 175 -10.01 -11.62 26.34
N GLY A 176 -10.13 -12.72 27.08
CA GLY A 176 -11.36 -13.51 27.20
C GLY A 176 -11.94 -13.92 25.85
N ASP A 177 -13.26 -13.81 25.72
CA ASP A 177 -14.01 -14.15 24.50
C ASP A 177 -13.82 -13.15 23.35
N ARG A 178 -13.01 -12.10 23.52
CA ARG A 178 -12.67 -11.14 22.46
C ARG A 178 -11.40 -11.50 21.70
N LEU A 179 -10.92 -12.73 21.85
CA LEU A 179 -9.70 -13.22 21.19
C LEU A 179 -10.03 -14.22 20.09
N CYS A 180 -9.45 -13.98 18.92
CA CYS A 180 -9.44 -14.88 17.79
C CYS A 180 -7.99 -15.17 17.41
N ILE A 181 -7.57 -16.43 17.54
CA ILE A 181 -6.24 -16.88 17.14
C ILE A 181 -6.36 -17.68 15.85
N VAL A 182 -5.53 -17.34 14.88
CA VAL A 182 -5.39 -18.08 13.63
C VAL A 182 -3.97 -18.57 13.47
N ARG A 183 -3.82 -19.75 12.86
CA ARG A 183 -2.51 -20.19 12.41
C ARG A 183 -2.02 -19.26 11.31
N SER A 184 -0.79 -18.77 11.45
CA SER A 184 -0.14 -17.96 10.44
C SER A 184 0.16 -18.79 9.20
N ARG A 185 0.01 -18.20 8.02
CA ARG A 185 0.47 -18.78 6.75
C ARG A 185 2.00 -18.67 6.60
N TRP A 186 2.61 -17.71 7.29
CA TRP A 186 4.04 -17.37 7.19
C TRP A 186 4.74 -17.59 8.52
N THR A 187 6.03 -17.89 8.49
CA THR A 187 6.87 -17.79 9.70
C THR A 187 7.31 -16.34 9.92
N LYS A 188 7.71 -16.01 11.14
CA LYS A 188 8.30 -14.70 11.45
C LYS A 188 9.60 -14.46 10.68
N GLU A 189 10.39 -15.51 10.46
CA GLU A 189 11.60 -15.48 9.65
C GLU A 189 11.31 -15.10 8.20
N GLN A 190 10.33 -15.75 7.55
CA GLN A 190 9.93 -15.40 6.17
C GLN A 190 9.52 -13.93 6.01
N LEU A 191 8.77 -13.39 6.98
CA LEU A 191 8.38 -11.98 6.99
C LEU A 191 9.57 -11.05 7.18
N ASN A 192 10.48 -11.40 8.09
CA ASN A 192 11.68 -10.61 8.37
C ASN A 192 12.63 -10.60 7.17
N ASP A 193 12.94 -11.77 6.59
CA ASP A 193 13.84 -11.89 5.44
C ASP A 193 13.34 -11.07 4.25
N ALA A 194 12.05 -11.20 3.92
CA ALA A 194 11.45 -10.43 2.84
C ALA A 194 11.43 -8.92 3.16
N SER A 195 11.13 -8.53 4.40
CA SER A 195 11.15 -7.13 4.83
C SER A 195 12.56 -6.53 4.81
N GLU A 196 13.58 -7.28 5.21
CA GLU A 196 14.98 -6.89 5.16
C GLU A 196 15.45 -6.72 3.74
N ARG A 197 15.09 -7.65 2.85
CA ARG A 197 15.40 -7.53 1.43
C ARG A 197 14.77 -6.28 0.81
N LEU A 198 13.48 -6.03 1.07
CA LEU A 198 12.79 -4.83 0.61
C LEU A 198 13.49 -3.55 1.10
N ARG A 199 13.93 -3.54 2.37
CA ARG A 199 14.64 -2.39 2.97
C ARG A 199 16.00 -2.16 2.33
N ALA A 200 16.77 -3.23 2.12
CA ALA A 200 18.10 -3.17 1.53
C ALA A 200 18.05 -2.66 0.08
N GLU A 201 17.01 -3.04 -0.66
CA GLU A 201 16.86 -2.74 -2.08
C GLU A 201 15.93 -1.55 -2.36
N MET A 202 15.51 -0.80 -1.33
CA MET A 202 14.49 0.26 -1.50
C MET A 202 14.79 1.21 -2.65
N ARG A 203 16.04 1.69 -2.73
CA ARG A 203 16.48 2.59 -3.79
C ARG A 203 16.61 1.89 -5.14
N ALA A 204 17.29 0.75 -5.16
CA ALA A 204 17.52 -0.01 -6.39
C ALA A 204 16.23 -0.48 -7.05
N TRP A 205 15.16 -0.70 -6.27
CA TRP A 205 13.85 -1.12 -6.72
C TRP A 205 12.83 0.01 -6.81
N MET A 206 13.22 1.27 -6.64
CA MET A 206 12.31 2.42 -6.71
C MET A 206 11.11 2.30 -5.75
N ILE A 207 11.35 1.74 -4.56
CA ILE A 207 10.35 1.58 -3.49
C ILE A 207 10.24 2.92 -2.75
N TYR A 208 9.12 3.62 -2.96
CA TYR A 208 8.82 4.88 -2.26
C TYR A 208 7.96 4.69 -1.01
N GLY A 209 7.51 3.47 -0.74
CA GLY A 209 6.83 3.12 0.49
C GLY A 209 6.79 1.61 0.70
N SER A 210 7.05 1.17 1.91
CA SER A 210 6.91 -0.23 2.33
C SER A 210 6.32 -0.30 3.72
N GLY A 211 5.75 -1.45 4.07
CA GLY A 211 5.23 -1.69 5.38
C GLY A 211 4.57 -3.05 5.48
N GLN A 212 3.99 -3.33 6.63
CA GLN A 212 3.21 -4.52 6.86
C GLN A 212 1.74 -4.13 7.08
N SER A 213 0.83 -4.92 6.53
CA SER A 213 -0.60 -4.80 6.72
C SER A 213 -1.19 -6.14 7.17
N VAL A 214 -2.49 -6.14 7.45
CA VAL A 214 -3.24 -7.32 7.86
C VAL A 214 -4.36 -7.54 6.86
N SER A 215 -4.41 -8.76 6.29
CA SER A 215 -5.47 -9.17 5.36
C SER A 215 -6.81 -9.31 6.08
N GLN A 216 -7.89 -9.49 5.31
CA GLN A 216 -9.23 -9.76 5.87
C GLN A 216 -9.28 -11.07 6.67
N ASP A 217 -8.38 -12.00 6.39
CA ASP A 217 -8.27 -13.28 7.12
C ASP A 217 -7.34 -13.18 8.35
N GLY A 218 -6.92 -11.97 8.74
CA GLY A 218 -6.02 -11.74 9.87
C GLY A 218 -4.55 -12.03 9.61
N GLN A 219 -4.18 -12.42 8.37
CA GLN A 219 -2.82 -12.81 8.01
C GLN A 219 -1.94 -11.59 7.74
N ALA A 220 -0.65 -11.69 8.05
CA ALA A 220 0.32 -10.67 7.69
C ALA A 220 0.47 -10.58 6.17
N VAL A 221 0.57 -9.36 5.66
CA VAL A 221 0.85 -9.08 4.24
C VAL A 221 1.88 -7.97 4.19
N LEU A 222 3.03 -8.22 3.56
CA LEU A 222 3.98 -7.17 3.25
C LEU A 222 3.41 -6.32 2.12
N THR A 223 3.51 -5.01 2.23
CA THR A 223 3.01 -4.06 1.24
C THR A 223 4.15 -3.21 0.72
N VAL A 224 4.16 -2.99 -0.58
CA VAL A 224 5.20 -2.22 -1.25
C VAL A 224 4.58 -1.32 -2.32
N LYS A 225 5.00 -0.06 -2.33
CA LYS A 225 4.65 0.96 -3.32
C LYS A 225 5.89 1.29 -4.13
N LEU A 226 5.78 1.12 -5.44
CA LEU A 226 6.88 1.27 -6.39
C LEU A 226 6.58 2.40 -7.36
N THR A 227 7.58 3.18 -7.77
CA THR A 227 7.42 4.12 -8.88
C THR A 227 6.95 3.36 -10.14
N HIS A 228 7.62 2.26 -10.46
CA HIS A 228 7.23 1.26 -11.44
C HIS A 228 7.91 -0.07 -11.11
N VAL A 229 7.43 -1.18 -11.66
CA VAL A 229 8.04 -2.49 -11.42
C VAL A 229 9.28 -2.66 -12.30
N LEU A 230 10.43 -2.91 -11.66
CA LEU A 230 11.68 -3.26 -12.35
C LEU A 230 11.80 -4.77 -12.57
N PRO A 231 12.52 -5.23 -13.61
CA PRO A 231 12.72 -6.66 -13.86
C PRO A 231 13.35 -7.41 -12.67
N SER A 232 14.34 -6.81 -12.01
CA SER A 232 15.02 -7.42 -10.85
C SER A 232 14.09 -7.57 -9.64
N PHE A 233 13.21 -6.58 -9.41
CA PHE A 233 12.17 -6.69 -8.39
C PHE A 233 11.17 -7.80 -8.75
N ALA A 234 10.70 -7.84 -10.00
CA ALA A 234 9.73 -8.83 -10.45
C ALA A 234 10.27 -10.26 -10.29
N GLN A 235 11.51 -10.49 -10.72
CA GLN A 235 12.18 -11.78 -10.59
C GLN A 235 12.25 -12.24 -9.13
N TRP A 236 12.60 -11.35 -8.20
CA TRP A 236 12.64 -11.67 -6.77
C TRP A 236 11.23 -11.88 -6.21
N ALA A 237 10.27 -11.00 -6.52
CA ALA A 237 8.90 -11.08 -6.02
C ALA A 237 8.21 -12.37 -6.46
N ASP A 238 8.48 -12.85 -7.68
CA ASP A 238 7.96 -14.11 -8.23
C ASP A 238 8.52 -15.35 -7.49
N THR A 239 9.55 -15.21 -6.65
CA THR A 239 10.05 -16.30 -5.76
C THR A 239 9.31 -16.41 -4.43
N LEU A 240 8.52 -15.40 -4.07
CA LEU A 240 7.82 -15.35 -2.78
C LEU A 240 6.54 -16.21 -2.83
N ALA A 241 6.14 -16.70 -1.66
CA ALA A 241 4.87 -17.40 -1.51
C ALA A 241 3.70 -16.48 -1.88
N GLU A 242 2.70 -17.03 -2.56
CA GLU A 242 1.50 -16.30 -2.97
C GLU A 242 0.80 -15.66 -1.76
N GLY A 243 0.51 -14.37 -1.84
CA GLY A 243 -0.17 -13.62 -0.77
C GLY A 243 0.73 -13.08 0.34
N LEU A 244 2.04 -13.39 0.34
CA LEU A 244 3.00 -12.79 1.27
C LEU A 244 3.22 -11.30 0.97
N LEU A 245 3.27 -10.93 -0.32
CA LEU A 245 3.59 -9.59 -0.79
C LEU A 245 2.45 -9.00 -1.63
N SER A 246 2.03 -7.78 -1.29
CA SER A 246 1.10 -6.95 -2.04
C SER A 246 1.86 -5.79 -2.69
N VAL A 247 1.85 -5.77 -4.02
CA VAL A 247 2.61 -4.82 -4.83
C VAL A 247 1.67 -3.78 -5.42
N THR A 248 1.95 -2.50 -5.17
CA THR A 248 1.19 -1.37 -5.71
C THR A 248 2.10 -0.43 -6.50
N PRO A 249 2.34 -0.70 -7.79
CA PRO A 249 3.06 0.23 -8.65
C PRO A 249 2.23 1.49 -8.90
N TRP A 250 2.91 2.63 -9.04
CA TRP A 250 2.29 3.91 -9.39
C TRP A 250 2.11 4.03 -10.90
N LEU A 251 3.17 3.83 -11.68
CA LEU A 251 3.09 3.71 -13.13
C LEU A 251 2.80 2.27 -13.50
N VAL A 252 1.68 2.05 -14.18
CA VAL A 252 1.19 0.72 -14.58
C VAL A 252 0.90 0.71 -16.08
N PRO A 253 1.34 -0.31 -16.84
CA PRO A 253 0.96 -0.45 -18.24
C PRO A 253 -0.56 -0.52 -18.37
N GLN A 254 -1.14 0.28 -19.28
CA GLN A 254 -2.59 0.28 -19.49
C GLN A 254 -3.14 -1.08 -19.95
N ARG A 255 -2.32 -1.88 -20.65
CA ARG A 255 -2.66 -3.28 -20.99
C ARG A 255 -3.03 -4.10 -19.75
N THR A 256 -2.42 -3.81 -18.61
CA THR A 256 -2.64 -4.51 -17.35
C THR A 256 -3.81 -3.89 -16.58
N SER A 257 -3.99 -2.57 -16.66
CA SER A 257 -5.14 -1.88 -16.04
C SER A 257 -6.50 -2.34 -16.59
N GLN A 258 -6.59 -2.65 -17.89
CA GLN A 258 -7.81 -3.19 -18.49
C GLN A 258 -8.13 -4.62 -17.99
N SER A 259 -7.11 -5.44 -17.74
CA SER A 259 -7.28 -6.77 -17.14
C SER A 259 -7.69 -6.72 -15.67
N LEU A 260 -7.18 -5.75 -14.90
CA LEU A 260 -7.55 -5.56 -13.49
C LEU A 260 -8.99 -5.06 -13.33
N ALA A 261 -9.43 -4.13 -14.20
CA ALA A 261 -10.82 -3.65 -14.20
C ALA A 261 -11.82 -4.76 -14.58
N ALA A 262 -11.46 -5.66 -15.50
CA ALA A 262 -12.29 -6.81 -15.86
C ALA A 262 -12.45 -7.83 -14.73
N THR A 263 -11.45 -7.96 -13.84
CA THR A 263 -11.49 -8.92 -12.73
C THR A 263 -12.29 -8.39 -11.53
N CYS A 264 -12.33 -7.07 -11.32
CA CYS A 264 -13.11 -6.47 -10.23
C CYS A 264 -14.63 -6.45 -10.49
N LEU A 265 -15.07 -6.57 -11.74
CA LEU A 265 -16.51 -6.56 -12.09
C LEU A 265 -17.24 -7.90 -11.82
N ASP A 266 -16.52 -8.98 -11.49
CA ASP A 266 -17.13 -10.31 -11.30
C ASP A 266 -17.39 -10.68 -9.83
N VAL A 267 -17.00 -9.82 -8.87
CA VAL A 267 -17.17 -10.10 -7.41
C VAL A 267 -18.56 -9.68 -6.89
N ASP A 268 -19.33 -8.91 -7.67
CA ASP A 268 -20.67 -8.41 -7.29
C ASP A 268 -21.82 -9.21 -7.90
N ARG A 269 -21.57 -10.38 -8.49
CA ARG A 269 -22.66 -11.22 -9.00
C ARG A 269 -23.30 -12.01 -7.83
N PRO A 270 -24.56 -11.72 -7.44
CA PRO A 270 -25.23 -12.51 -6.43
C PRO A 270 -25.37 -13.97 -6.90
N PRO A 271 -25.22 -14.96 -6.02
CA PRO A 271 -25.44 -16.35 -6.39
C PRO A 271 -26.88 -16.55 -6.88
N PRO A 272 -27.11 -17.47 -7.84
CA PRO A 272 -28.45 -17.74 -8.35
C PRO A 272 -29.36 -18.20 -7.20
N PRO A 273 -30.64 -17.77 -7.21
CA PRO A 273 -31.60 -18.23 -6.22
C PRO A 273 -31.83 -19.74 -6.39
N TYR A 274 -31.72 -20.46 -5.28
CA TYR A 274 -32.27 -21.82 -5.14
C TYR A 274 -33.79 -21.77 -5.03
#